data_AF-A0A7C4TSI2-F1
#
_entry.id   AF-A0A7C4TSI2-F1
#
_cell.length_a   1.000
_cell.length_b   1.000
_cell.length_c   1.000
_cell.angle_alpha   90.00
_cell.angle_beta   90.00
_cell.angle_gamma   90.00
#
_symmetry.space_group_name_H-M   'P 1'
#
loop_
_entity.id
_entity.type
_entity.pdbx_description
1 polymer ?
#
loop_
_entity_poly.entity_id
_entity_poly.type
_entity_poly.pdbx_seq_one_letter_code
_entity_poly.pdbx_strand_id
1 'polypeptide(L)'
;MVAEDGSYSFDVEPGDYTIIARSGDMVAVENVTVKGRVLFDLILFPEIEIAEPPEIPEFKELGEEDYSWFAILLSLSGLLIIFALRKRFSTRKREEKEVLPEDLKRVLELIKAEGGRITQKELKKRLGYSEAKVSLIIADLERRGLVEKVKKGRGNIIFLKTP
;
A
#
# COMPACT_ATOMS: atom_id res chain seq x y z
N MET A 1 42.54 65.76 9.92
CA MET A 1 43.22 66.46 8.80
C MET A 1 42.28 66.40 7.60
N VAL A 2 42.23 67.45 6.79
CA VAL A 2 41.38 67.54 5.57
C VAL A 2 42.31 67.86 4.40
N ALA A 3 42.15 67.20 3.27
CA ALA A 3 42.93 67.37 2.04
C ALA A 3 42.16 68.31 1.14
N GLU A 4 42.92 69.18 0.51
CA GLU A 4 42.39 70.17 -0.43
C GLU A 4 42.27 69.58 -1.84
N ASP A 5 43.07 68.57 -2.18
CA ASP A 5 43.20 67.98 -3.53
C ASP A 5 42.84 66.48 -3.59
N GLY A 6 42.33 65.91 -2.49
CA GLY A 6 41.97 64.50 -2.41
C GLY A 6 43.15 63.54 -2.16
N SER A 7 44.37 64.06 -1.96
CA SER A 7 45.55 63.26 -1.61
C SER A 7 45.97 63.45 -0.16
N TYR A 8 46.36 62.37 0.53
CA TYR A 8 46.88 62.43 1.90
C TYR A 8 48.10 61.52 2.06
N SER A 9 49.03 61.92 2.91
CA SER A 9 50.14 61.10 3.35
C SER A 9 50.44 61.38 4.82
N PHE A 10 50.65 60.31 5.59
CA PHE A 10 51.04 60.37 6.99
C PHE A 10 51.80 59.08 7.32
N ASP A 11 52.72 59.16 8.28
CA ASP A 11 53.52 58.01 8.71
C ASP A 11 52.86 57.35 9.93
N VAL A 12 52.77 56.02 9.90
CA VAL A 12 52.27 55.19 11.00
C VAL A 12 53.21 54.01 11.24
N GLU A 13 53.23 53.48 12.47
CA GLU A 13 53.96 52.26 12.77
C GLU A 13 53.35 51.06 12.02
N PRO A 14 54.12 50.01 11.72
CA PRO A 14 53.57 48.80 11.14
C PRO A 14 52.47 48.19 12.01
N GLY A 15 51.31 47.91 11.42
CA GLY A 15 50.12 47.44 12.13
C GLY A 15 48.88 47.38 11.26
N ASP A 16 47.76 46.97 11.87
CA ASP A 16 46.45 46.92 11.22
C ASP A 16 45.65 48.19 11.55
N TYR A 17 45.12 48.85 10.54
CA TYR A 17 44.44 50.13 10.64
C TYR A 17 43.12 50.10 9.86
N THR A 18 42.17 50.91 10.31
CA THR A 18 40.95 51.22 9.54
C THR A 18 41.09 52.64 8.98
N ILE A 19 41.09 52.76 7.66
CA ILE A 19 41.05 54.06 6.99
C ILE A 19 39.58 54.42 6.77
N ILE A 20 39.20 55.62 7.22
CA ILE A 20 37.86 56.18 7.01
C ILE A 20 38.01 57.50 6.26
N ALA A 21 37.50 57.55 5.03
CA ALA A 21 37.44 58.78 4.22
C ALA A 21 35.99 59.24 4.08
N ARG A 22 35.75 60.55 4.21
CA ARG A 22 34.44 61.18 4.11
C ARG A 22 34.52 62.45 3.28
N SER A 23 33.58 62.63 2.36
CA SER A 23 33.41 63.85 1.56
C SER A 23 31.93 64.03 1.24
N GLY A 24 31.27 64.99 1.89
CA GLY A 24 29.82 65.13 1.80
C GLY A 24 29.09 63.91 2.40
N ASP A 25 28.18 63.34 1.62
CA ASP A 25 27.41 62.11 1.88
C ASP A 25 28.14 60.83 1.43
N MET A 26 29.37 60.96 0.92
CA MET A 26 30.16 59.82 0.46
C MET A 26 31.15 59.36 1.54
N VAL A 27 31.27 58.06 1.70
CA VAL A 27 32.14 57.40 2.68
C VAL A 27 32.90 56.23 2.04
N ALA A 28 34.15 56.04 2.48
CA ALA A 28 34.91 54.82 2.26
C ALA A 28 35.48 54.34 3.59
N VAL A 29 35.35 53.05 3.88
CA VAL A 29 35.92 52.40 5.06
C VAL A 29 36.70 51.18 4.61
N GLU A 30 38.00 51.16 4.85
CA GLU A 30 38.89 50.06 4.44
C GLU A 30 39.75 49.61 5.62
N ASN A 31 39.84 48.29 5.82
CA ASN A 31 40.76 47.70 6.79
C ASN A 31 42.05 47.31 6.07
N VAL A 32 43.17 47.89 6.49
CA VAL A 32 44.47 47.75 5.82
C VAL A 32 45.55 47.32 6.81
N THR A 33 46.56 46.62 6.31
CA THR A 33 47.76 46.27 7.08
C THR A 33 48.96 47.02 6.52
N VAL A 34 49.61 47.83 7.35
CA VAL A 34 50.80 48.62 6.97
C VAL A 34 52.05 47.87 7.42
N LYS A 35 52.98 47.58 6.49
CA LYS A 35 54.28 46.94 6.77
C LYS A 35 55.49 47.78 6.30
N GLY A 36 55.24 48.98 5.80
CA GLY A 36 56.22 49.87 5.16
C GLY A 36 55.50 50.98 4.41
N ARG A 37 56.18 51.62 3.45
CA ARG A 37 55.53 52.64 2.60
C ARG A 37 54.55 51.99 1.64
N VAL A 38 53.27 52.33 1.78
CA VAL A 38 52.16 51.80 0.99
C VAL A 38 51.26 52.96 0.53
N LEU A 39 50.59 52.76 -0.60
CA LEU A 39 49.61 53.69 -1.16
C LEU A 39 48.28 52.93 -1.29
N PHE A 40 47.19 53.54 -0.83
CA PHE A 40 45.84 52.98 -0.91
C PHE A 40 44.94 53.91 -1.71
N ASP A 41 44.24 53.36 -2.70
CA ASP A 41 43.27 54.08 -3.52
C ASP A 41 41.87 53.88 -2.93
N LEU A 42 41.27 54.95 -2.41
CA LEU A 42 39.94 54.92 -1.80
C LEU A 42 38.88 55.41 -2.80
N ILE A 43 37.88 54.57 -3.06
CA ILE A 43 36.69 54.96 -3.82
C ILE A 43 35.57 55.19 -2.81
N LEU A 44 35.12 56.44 -2.70
CA LEU A 44 34.01 56.79 -1.82
C LEU A 44 32.68 56.47 -2.50
N PHE A 45 31.78 55.85 -1.75
CA PHE A 45 30.41 55.54 -2.19
C PHE A 45 29.42 56.33 -1.32
N PRO A 46 28.22 56.66 -1.83
CA PRO A 46 27.20 57.30 -1.00
C PRO A 46 26.85 56.42 0.19
N GLU A 47 26.63 57.03 1.36
CA GLU A 47 26.16 56.34 2.55
C GLU A 47 24.76 55.80 2.28
N ILE A 48 24.64 54.50 1.99
CA ILE A 48 23.37 53.87 1.70
C ILE A 48 22.62 53.68 3.02
N GLU A 49 21.49 54.35 3.18
CA GLU A 49 20.49 53.97 4.18
C GLU A 49 19.95 52.59 3.80
N ILE A 50 20.52 51.54 4.40
CA ILE A 50 20.01 50.19 4.23
C ILE A 50 18.65 50.16 4.93
N ALA A 51 17.57 50.25 4.14
CA ALA A 51 16.23 50.04 4.65
C ALA A 51 16.19 48.69 5.37
N GLU A 52 15.75 48.68 6.63
CA GLU A 52 15.60 47.44 7.36
C GLU A 52 14.73 46.49 6.54
N PRO A 53 15.22 45.27 6.23
CA PRO A 53 14.44 44.34 5.44
C PRO A 53 13.11 44.08 6.15
N PRO A 54 11.99 44.01 5.41
CA PRO A 54 10.69 43.77 6.02
C PRO A 54 10.70 42.45 6.79
N GLU A 55 10.07 42.44 7.97
CA GLU A 55 9.89 41.21 8.75
C GLU A 55 9.12 40.18 7.92
N ILE A 56 9.78 39.07 7.59
CA ILE A 56 9.16 37.97 6.85
C ILE A 56 8.30 37.18 7.86
N PRO A 57 7.00 36.93 7.59
CA PRO A 57 6.18 36.13 8.48
C PRO A 57 6.76 34.72 8.63
N GLU A 58 6.87 34.26 9.88
CA GLU A 58 7.38 32.94 10.21
C GLU A 58 6.43 31.86 9.68
N PHE A 59 6.91 31.07 8.71
CA PHE A 59 6.13 29.98 8.13
C PHE A 59 5.99 28.87 9.16
N LYS A 60 4.75 28.52 9.50
CA LYS A 60 4.48 27.36 10.35
C LYS A 60 4.85 26.09 9.57
N GLU A 61 5.90 25.40 10.00
CA GLU A 61 6.21 24.07 9.50
C GLU A 61 5.01 23.15 9.77
N LEU A 62 4.36 22.69 8.69
CA LEU A 62 3.36 21.64 8.78
C LEU A 62 4.10 20.36 9.17
N GLY A 63 3.96 19.96 10.44
CA GLY A 63 4.57 18.73 10.93
C GLY A 63 4.14 17.52 10.11
N GLU A 64 5.05 16.55 9.98
CA GLU A 64 4.75 15.27 9.34
C GLU A 64 3.65 14.56 10.14
N GLU A 65 2.41 14.58 9.62
CA GLU A 65 1.33 13.86 10.28
C GLU A 65 1.57 12.35 10.22
N ASP A 66 1.45 11.68 11.36
CA ASP A 66 1.64 10.24 11.45
C ASP A 66 0.40 9.49 10.92
N TYR A 67 0.48 9.06 9.66
CA TYR A 67 -0.57 8.29 8.99
C TYR A 67 -0.57 6.78 9.35
N SER A 68 0.24 6.33 10.32
CA SER A 68 0.36 4.91 10.69
C SER A 68 -0.98 4.26 11.04
N TRP A 69 -1.90 5.00 11.65
CA TRP A 69 -3.22 4.49 12.02
C TRP A 69 -4.13 4.22 10.80
N PHE A 70 -3.99 5.01 9.72
CA PHE A 70 -4.72 4.77 8.47
C PHE A 70 -4.26 3.49 7.77
N ALA A 71 -2.96 3.15 7.88
CA ALA A 71 -2.43 1.89 7.36
C ALA A 71 -3.04 0.66 8.08
N ILE A 72 -3.22 0.76 9.40
CA ILE A 72 -3.89 -0.28 10.20
C ILE A 72 -5.35 -0.43 9.78
N LEU A 73 -6.08 0.67 9.59
CA LEU A 73 -7.46 0.67 9.12
C LEU A 73 -7.63 0.04 7.74
N LEU A 74 -6.77 0.40 6.79
CA LEU A 74 -6.79 -0.20 5.44
C LEU A 74 -6.54 -1.70 5.50
N SER A 75 -5.58 -2.14 6.31
CA SER A 75 -5.28 -3.57 6.51
C SER A 75 -6.46 -4.33 7.14
N LEU A 76 -7.11 -3.75 8.15
CA LEU A 76 -8.30 -4.33 8.78
C LEU A 76 -9.49 -4.43 7.81
N SER A 77 -9.70 -3.39 7.00
CA SER A 77 -10.77 -3.35 5.99
C SER A 77 -10.57 -4.43 4.92
N GLY A 78 -9.33 -4.64 4.46
CA GLY A 78 -8.98 -5.68 3.50
C GLY A 78 -9.26 -7.08 4.03
N LEU A 79 -8.90 -7.36 5.29
CA LEU A 79 -9.21 -8.63 5.94
C LEU A 79 -10.71 -8.87 6.09
N LEU A 80 -11.49 -7.83 6.43
CA LEU A 80 -12.95 -7.89 6.48
C LEU A 80 -13.57 -8.21 5.13
N ILE A 81 -13.07 -7.60 4.05
CA ILE A 81 -13.53 -7.87 2.67
C ILE A 81 -13.20 -9.32 2.29
N ILE A 82 -11.98 -9.79 2.53
CA ILE A 82 -11.58 -11.19 2.24
C ILE A 82 -12.44 -12.17 3.03
N PHE A 83 -12.71 -11.88 4.31
CA PHE A 83 -13.58 -12.70 5.15
C PHE A 83 -15.03 -12.72 4.63
N ALA A 84 -15.59 -11.57 4.25
CA ALA A 84 -16.92 -11.46 3.69
C ALA A 84 -17.04 -12.19 2.35
N LEU A 85 -16.03 -12.07 1.47
CA LEU A 85 -15.97 -12.79 0.20
C LEU A 85 -15.90 -14.30 0.44
N ARG A 86 -15.02 -14.79 1.33
CA ARG A 86 -14.96 -16.20 1.71
C ARG A 86 -16.29 -16.73 2.24
N LYS A 87 -16.97 -15.95 3.09
CA LYS A 87 -18.30 -16.30 3.61
C LYS A 87 -19.33 -16.42 2.49
N ARG A 88 -19.35 -15.48 1.54
CA ARG A 88 -20.28 -15.47 0.40
C ARG A 88 -20.06 -16.63 -0.58
N PHE A 89 -18.82 -17.05 -0.78
CA PHE A 89 -18.50 -18.23 -1.60
C PHE A 89 -18.84 -19.54 -0.88
N SER A 90 -18.69 -19.61 0.45
CA SER A 90 -19.04 -20.79 1.24
C SER A 90 -20.55 -21.02 1.31
N THR A 91 -21.36 -19.96 1.46
CA THR A 91 -22.83 -20.09 1.48
C THR A 91 -23.41 -20.50 0.13
N ARG A 92 -22.92 -19.96 -0.99
CA ARG A 92 -23.35 -20.39 -2.35
C ARG A 92 -23.11 -21.88 -2.61
N LYS A 93 -21.98 -22.42 -2.15
CA LYS A 93 -21.66 -23.86 -2.30
C LYS A 93 -22.55 -24.76 -1.43
N ARG A 94 -23.22 -24.19 -0.41
CA ARG A 94 -24.12 -24.90 0.50
C ARG A 94 -25.55 -24.96 -0.03
N GLU A 95 -26.05 -23.88 -0.63
CA GLU A 95 -27.40 -23.83 -1.23
C GLU A 95 -27.52 -24.73 -2.48
N GLU A 96 -26.48 -24.82 -3.31
CA GLU A 96 -26.50 -25.70 -4.50
C GLU A 96 -26.47 -27.21 -4.13
N LYS A 97 -26.09 -27.54 -2.88
CA LYS A 97 -26.18 -28.91 -2.37
C LYS A 97 -27.60 -29.32 -1.96
N GLU A 98 -28.50 -28.38 -1.68
CA GLU A 98 -29.81 -28.70 -1.08
C GLU A 98 -30.86 -29.13 -2.09
N VAL A 99 -30.79 -28.67 -3.36
CA VAL A 99 -31.76 -29.09 -4.38
C VAL A 99 -31.20 -30.22 -5.23
N LEU A 100 -31.35 -31.46 -4.75
CA LEU A 100 -31.09 -32.64 -5.57
C LEU A 100 -32.10 -32.71 -6.74
N PRO A 101 -31.65 -32.87 -8.00
CA PRO A 101 -32.51 -33.23 -9.11
C PRO A 101 -33.35 -34.49 -8.80
N GLU A 102 -34.56 -34.54 -9.36
CA GLU A 102 -35.54 -35.60 -9.05
C GLU A 102 -35.00 -37.01 -9.35
N ASP A 103 -34.28 -37.17 -10.47
CA ASP A 103 -33.63 -38.43 -10.84
C ASP A 103 -32.61 -38.90 -9.78
N LEU A 104 -31.86 -37.98 -9.16
CA LEU A 104 -30.90 -38.33 -8.11
C LEU A 104 -31.59 -38.70 -6.80
N LYS A 105 -32.66 -37.98 -6.43
CA LYS A 105 -33.47 -38.29 -5.25
C LYS A 105 -34.04 -39.69 -5.33
N ARG A 106 -34.62 -40.06 -6.48
CA ARG A 106 -35.20 -41.38 -6.70
C ARG A 106 -34.19 -42.51 -6.55
N VAL A 107 -32.96 -42.33 -7.06
CA VAL A 107 -31.89 -43.31 -6.86
C VAL A 107 -31.45 -43.37 -5.39
N LEU A 108 -31.31 -42.23 -4.72
CA LEU A 108 -30.93 -42.16 -3.32
C LEU A 108 -31.95 -42.82 -2.39
N GLU A 109 -33.24 -42.60 -2.63
CA GLU A 109 -34.34 -43.25 -1.90
C GLU A 109 -34.33 -44.77 -2.11
N LEU A 110 -34.08 -45.22 -3.33
CA LEU A 110 -33.98 -46.65 -3.62
C LEU A 110 -32.80 -47.30 -2.89
N ILE A 111 -31.63 -46.63 -2.85
CA ILE A 111 -30.47 -47.08 -2.09
C ILE A 111 -30.81 -47.16 -0.59
N LYS A 112 -31.52 -46.15 -0.05
CA LYS A 112 -31.98 -46.13 1.35
C LYS A 112 -32.96 -47.27 1.66
N ALA A 113 -33.92 -47.51 0.77
CA ALA A 113 -34.92 -48.58 0.93
C ALA A 113 -34.28 -49.98 0.95
N GLU A 114 -33.15 -50.14 0.27
CA GLU A 114 -32.36 -51.39 0.21
C GLU A 114 -31.32 -51.48 1.33
N GLY A 115 -31.54 -50.79 2.46
CA GLY A 115 -30.66 -50.83 3.63
C GLY A 115 -29.32 -50.11 3.44
N GLY A 116 -29.26 -49.15 2.51
CA GLY A 116 -28.06 -48.35 2.26
C GLY A 116 -26.98 -49.05 1.43
N ARG A 117 -27.28 -50.22 0.84
CA ARG A 117 -26.34 -50.97 0.01
C ARG A 117 -27.07 -51.62 -1.16
N ILE A 118 -26.63 -51.35 -2.39
CA ILE A 118 -27.23 -51.94 -3.57
C ILE A 118 -26.18 -52.13 -4.68
N THR A 119 -26.38 -53.11 -5.56
CA THR A 119 -25.51 -53.29 -6.73
C THR A 119 -25.95 -52.39 -7.89
N GLN A 120 -25.01 -51.97 -8.73
CA GLN A 120 -25.34 -51.16 -9.91
C GLN A 120 -26.27 -51.89 -10.89
N LYS A 121 -26.19 -53.23 -10.96
CA LYS A 121 -27.08 -54.08 -11.75
C LYS A 121 -28.51 -54.07 -11.21
N GLU A 122 -28.68 -54.11 -9.89
CA GLU A 122 -29.98 -54.02 -9.21
C GLU A 122 -30.64 -52.66 -9.46
N LEU A 123 -29.87 -51.57 -9.33
CA LEU A 123 -30.33 -50.21 -9.62
C LEU A 123 -30.86 -50.09 -11.05
N LYS A 124 -30.12 -50.62 -12.03
CA LYS A 124 -30.54 -50.66 -13.44
C LYS A 124 -31.87 -51.41 -13.61
N LYS A 125 -32.00 -52.59 -12.97
CA LYS A 125 -33.20 -53.43 -13.06
C LYS A 125 -34.44 -52.75 -12.46
N ARG A 126 -34.30 -52.08 -11.32
CA ARG A 126 -35.44 -51.45 -10.62
C ARG A 126 -35.86 -50.10 -11.21
N LEU A 127 -34.92 -49.33 -11.78
CA LEU A 127 -35.20 -48.01 -12.34
C LEU A 127 -35.56 -48.05 -13.84
N GLY A 128 -35.21 -49.12 -14.55
CA GLY A 128 -35.40 -49.22 -16.00
C GLY A 128 -34.49 -48.27 -16.80
N TYR A 129 -33.48 -47.69 -16.16
CA TYR A 129 -32.56 -46.74 -16.81
C TYR A 129 -31.47 -47.46 -17.63
N SER A 130 -30.92 -46.74 -18.61
CA SER A 130 -29.74 -47.22 -19.33
C SER A 130 -28.53 -47.28 -18.40
N GLU A 131 -27.56 -48.12 -18.76
CA GLU A 131 -26.33 -48.29 -17.97
C GLU A 131 -25.52 -47.00 -17.85
N ALA A 132 -25.45 -46.23 -18.95
CA ALA A 132 -24.82 -44.92 -18.97
C ALA A 132 -25.53 -43.94 -18.02
N LYS A 133 -26.87 -43.90 -18.01
CA LYS A 133 -27.65 -43.03 -17.12
C LYS A 133 -27.42 -43.38 -15.65
N VAL A 134 -27.44 -44.67 -15.30
CA VAL A 134 -27.17 -45.13 -13.93
C VAL A 134 -25.73 -44.77 -13.51
N SER A 135 -24.75 -44.98 -14.39
CA SER A 135 -23.35 -44.62 -14.13
C SER A 135 -23.18 -43.12 -13.87
N LEU A 136 -23.84 -42.28 -14.67
CA LEU A 136 -23.80 -40.82 -14.55
C LEU A 136 -24.45 -40.34 -13.23
N ILE A 137 -25.60 -40.91 -12.86
CA ILE A 137 -26.28 -40.60 -11.60
C ILE A 137 -25.42 -40.99 -10.39
N ILE A 138 -24.83 -42.18 -10.40
CA ILE A 138 -23.95 -42.65 -9.32
C ILE A 138 -22.73 -41.74 -9.20
N ALA A 139 -22.13 -41.33 -10.33
CA ALA A 139 -21.00 -40.41 -10.32
C ALA A 139 -21.37 -39.03 -9.75
N ASP A 140 -22.57 -38.51 -10.03
CA ASP A 140 -23.02 -37.24 -9.46
C ASP A 140 -23.31 -37.35 -7.95
N LEU A 141 -23.94 -38.45 -7.50
CA LEU A 141 -24.16 -38.74 -6.09
C LEU A 141 -22.82 -38.91 -5.33
N GLU A 142 -21.83 -39.55 -5.95
CA GLU A 142 -20.47 -39.73 -5.41
C GLU A 142 -19.75 -38.37 -5.31
N ARG A 143 -19.84 -37.51 -6.34
CA ARG A 143 -19.29 -36.13 -6.31
C ARG A 143 -19.92 -35.28 -5.21
N ARG A 144 -21.22 -35.49 -4.92
CA ARG A 144 -21.95 -34.82 -3.84
C ARG A 144 -21.62 -35.38 -2.45
N GLY A 145 -20.91 -36.52 -2.38
CA GLY A 145 -20.53 -37.19 -1.13
C GLY A 145 -21.67 -37.95 -0.46
N LEU A 146 -22.73 -38.29 -1.20
CA LEU A 146 -23.93 -38.97 -0.68
C LEU A 146 -23.84 -40.49 -0.78
N VAL A 147 -22.99 -41.01 -1.68
CA VAL A 147 -22.76 -42.44 -1.88
C VAL A 147 -21.29 -42.72 -2.12
N GLU A 148 -20.88 -43.96 -1.92
CA GLU A 148 -19.55 -44.47 -2.21
C GLU A 148 -19.65 -45.70 -3.12
N LYS A 149 -18.80 -45.75 -4.17
CA LYS A 149 -18.75 -46.85 -5.12
C LYS A 149 -17.56 -47.75 -4.84
N VAL A 150 -17.82 -49.01 -4.50
CA VAL A 150 -16.79 -50.01 -4.25
C VAL A 150 -16.83 -51.10 -5.32
N LYS A 151 -15.67 -51.41 -5.91
CA LYS A 151 -15.54 -52.47 -6.92
C LYS A 151 -15.67 -53.85 -6.27
N LYS A 152 -16.53 -54.71 -6.82
CA LYS A 152 -16.67 -56.12 -6.43
C LYS A 152 -16.71 -57.00 -7.68
N GLY A 153 -15.56 -57.59 -8.04
CA GLY A 153 -15.41 -58.43 -9.22
C GLY A 153 -15.62 -57.65 -10.52
N ARG A 154 -16.54 -58.13 -11.38
CA ARG A 154 -16.94 -57.47 -12.65
C ARG A 154 -18.02 -56.39 -12.48
N GLY A 155 -18.39 -56.04 -11.24
CA GLY A 155 -19.43 -55.05 -10.96
C GLY A 155 -19.08 -54.09 -9.83
N ASN A 156 -19.99 -53.16 -9.57
CA ASN A 156 -19.87 -52.16 -8.51
C ASN A 156 -21.00 -52.29 -7.50
N ILE A 157 -20.67 -52.11 -6.22
CA ILE A 157 -21.61 -51.96 -5.12
C ILE A 157 -21.61 -50.51 -4.68
N ILE A 158 -22.80 -49.95 -4.51
CA ILE A 158 -23.03 -48.59 -4.06
C ILE A 158 -23.45 -48.64 -2.62
N PHE A 159 -22.75 -47.88 -1.78
CA PHE A 159 -23.04 -47.68 -0.37
C PHE A 159 -23.55 -46.27 -0.14
N LEU A 160 -24.57 -46.12 0.70
CA LEU A 160 -25.00 -44.81 1.17
C LEU A 160 -23.94 -44.25 2.12
N LYS A 161 -23.49 -43.03 1.88
CA LYS A 161 -22.61 -42.31 2.78
C LYS A 161 -23.46 -41.40 3.65
N THR A 162 -23.73 -41.84 4.87
CA THR A 162 -24.40 -40.99 5.86
C THR A 162 -23.42 -39.90 6.31
N PRO A 163 -23.82 -38.61 6.34
CA PRO A 163 -23.09 -37.59 7.09
C PRO A 163 -23.16 -37.81 8.60
#